data_AF-A0A0M9X8Y8-F1
#
_entry.id   AF-A0A0M9X8Y8-F1
#
_cell.length_a   1.000
_cell.length_b   1.000
_cell.length_c   1.000
_cell.angle_alpha   90.00
_cell.angle_beta   90.00
_cell.angle_gamma   90.00
#
_symmetry.space_group_name_H-M   'P 1'
#
loop_
_entity.id
_entity.type
_entity.pdbx_description
1 polymer ?
#
loop_
_entity_poly.entity_id
_entity_poly.type
_entity_poly.pdbx_seq_one_letter_code
_entity_poly.pdbx_strand_id
1 'polypeptide(L)'
;MPLTATLARVDADLAAGRVPMARQRLRGLVSSYPDDLTLRRRLAEVYRLYGEPAEAGRWMYLEEDRDAAETSAFEARYRTPRERMRALAWSGPESLAPSEFAVEQLTAVRTACSESLGRPVDWDSTPSALDDEPGSAMRKFSGFLAGTGCLIALLAMVGIWLNGLIALFS
;
A
#
# COMPACT_ATOMS: atom_id res chain seq x y z
N MET A 1 4.41 16.20 -0.02
CA MET A 1 5.80 16.55 -0.40
C MET A 1 5.99 16.25 -1.86
N PRO A 2 6.79 17.03 -2.62
CA PRO A 2 7.02 16.75 -4.03
C PRO A 2 7.78 15.41 -4.21
N LEU A 3 7.42 14.66 -5.25
CA LEU A 3 8.00 13.35 -5.60
C LEU A 3 9.53 13.37 -5.59
N THR A 4 10.13 14.37 -6.25
CA THR A 4 11.59 14.56 -6.35
C THR A 4 12.27 14.68 -4.99
N ALA A 5 11.67 15.38 -4.03
CA ALA A 5 12.25 15.52 -2.69
C ALA A 5 12.22 14.21 -1.90
N THR A 6 11.21 13.36 -2.15
CA THR A 6 11.13 12.04 -1.52
C THR A 6 12.16 11.09 -2.12
N LEU A 7 12.35 11.13 -3.44
CA LEU A 7 13.39 10.34 -4.12
C LEU A 7 14.80 10.75 -3.67
N ALA A 8 15.10 12.05 -3.55
CA ALA A 8 16.38 12.51 -3.03
C ALA A 8 16.66 12.00 -1.59
N ARG A 9 15.61 11.85 -0.77
CA ARG A 9 15.74 11.25 0.57
C ARG A 9 15.98 9.74 0.51
N VAL A 10 15.34 9.04 -0.43
CA VAL A 10 15.61 7.61 -0.68
C VAL A 10 17.08 7.43 -1.07
N ASP A 11 17.61 8.25 -1.97
CA ASP A 11 19.03 8.24 -2.36
C ASP A 11 19.95 8.45 -1.15
N ALA A 12 19.67 9.48 -0.34
CA ALA A 12 20.45 9.76 0.88
C ALA A 12 20.37 8.62 1.90
N ASP A 13 19.19 7.99 2.06
CA ASP A 13 19.00 6.85 2.96
C ASP A 13 19.80 5.62 2.47
N LEU A 14 19.81 5.35 1.17
CA LEU A 14 20.60 4.25 0.59
C LEU A 14 22.10 4.51 0.72
N ALA A 15 22.58 5.72 0.41
CA ALA A 15 23.97 6.11 0.55
C ALA A 15 24.47 6.01 2.01
N ALA A 16 23.59 6.26 2.98
CA ALA A 16 23.87 6.14 4.41
C ALA A 16 23.67 4.71 4.96
N GLY A 17 23.36 3.72 4.11
CA GLY A 17 23.08 2.34 4.53
C GLY A 17 21.77 2.17 5.31
N ARG A 18 20.90 3.19 5.35
CA ARG A 18 19.58 3.17 6.01
C ARG A 18 18.52 2.52 5.11
N VAL A 19 18.81 1.32 4.63
CA VAL A 19 17.98 0.59 3.67
C VAL A 19 16.51 0.37 4.14
N PRO A 20 16.19 0.15 5.45
CA PRO A 20 14.80 0.06 5.88
C PRO A 20 14.00 1.35 5.65
N MET A 21 14.63 2.51 5.83
CA MET A 21 14.00 3.82 5.64
C MET A 21 13.76 4.10 4.15
N ALA A 22 14.75 3.80 3.30
CA ALA A 22 14.60 3.87 1.86
C ALA A 22 13.44 3.01 1.37
N ARG A 23 13.36 1.75 1.83
CA ARG A 23 12.26 0.82 1.51
C ARG A 23 10.90 1.36 1.93
N GLN A 24 10.78 1.85 3.17
CA GLN A 24 9.52 2.40 3.68
C GLN A 24 9.04 3.59 2.85
N ARG A 25 9.96 4.49 2.48
CA ARG A 25 9.64 5.66 1.64
C ARG A 25 9.22 5.25 0.23
N LEU A 26 9.95 4.33 -0.39
CA LEU A 26 9.62 3.81 -1.72
C LEU A 26 8.26 3.11 -1.74
N ARG A 27 7.91 2.29 -0.72
CA ARG A 27 6.57 1.71 -0.59
C ARG A 27 5.48 2.77 -0.52
N GLY A 28 5.72 3.86 0.21
CA GLY A 28 4.80 5.00 0.27
C GLY A 28 4.62 5.69 -1.09
N LEU A 29 5.70 5.81 -1.88
CA LEU A 29 5.64 6.35 -3.23
C LEU A 29 4.89 5.41 -4.18
N VAL A 30 5.19 4.12 -4.20
CA VAL A 30 4.46 3.12 -5.01
C VAL A 30 2.98 3.09 -4.65
N SER A 31 2.61 3.24 -3.37
CA SER A 31 1.21 3.36 -2.99
C SER A 31 0.51 4.61 -3.52
N SER A 32 1.25 5.70 -3.76
CA SER A 32 0.72 6.98 -4.27
C SER A 32 0.75 7.05 -5.80
N TYR A 33 1.64 6.28 -6.43
CA TYR A 33 1.88 6.19 -7.87
C TYR A 33 1.97 4.70 -8.26
N PRO A 34 0.84 3.96 -8.21
CA PRO A 34 0.83 2.51 -8.38
C PRO A 34 1.18 2.05 -9.80
N ASP A 35 1.02 2.94 -10.78
CA ASP A 35 1.25 2.79 -12.21
C ASP A 35 2.68 3.14 -12.66
N ASP A 36 3.45 3.85 -11.83
CA ASP A 36 4.84 4.19 -12.12
C ASP A 36 5.76 2.97 -11.92
N LEU A 37 6.01 2.25 -13.01
CA LEU A 37 6.87 1.07 -13.01
C LEU A 37 8.34 1.39 -12.63
N THR A 38 8.80 2.62 -12.81
CA THR A 38 10.16 3.03 -12.40
C THR A 38 10.31 2.96 -10.89
N LEU A 39 9.29 3.42 -10.15
CA LEU A 39 9.28 3.32 -8.68
C LEU A 39 9.23 1.87 -8.21
N ARG A 40 8.49 1.01 -8.92
CA ARG A 40 8.36 -0.42 -8.62
C ARG A 40 9.67 -1.15 -8.87
N ARG A 41 10.32 -0.92 -10.02
CA ARG A 41 11.67 -1.44 -10.32
C ARG A 41 12.68 -1.05 -9.25
N ARG A 42 12.69 0.22 -8.86
CA ARG A 42 13.58 0.72 -7.81
C ARG A 42 13.30 0.09 -6.43
N LEU A 43 12.05 -0.17 -6.10
CA LEU A 43 11.69 -0.89 -4.88
C LEU A 43 12.16 -2.35 -4.93
N ALA A 44 12.06 -3.02 -6.08
CA ALA A 44 12.57 -4.38 -6.27
C ALA A 44 14.08 -4.47 -6.01
N GLU A 45 14.86 -3.52 -6.54
CA GLU A 45 16.30 -3.43 -6.30
C GLU A 45 16.63 -3.36 -4.81
N VAL A 46 15.87 -2.58 -4.03
CA VAL A 46 16.04 -2.50 -2.58
C VAL A 46 15.73 -3.83 -1.89
N TYR A 47 14.75 -4.60 -2.36
CA TYR A 47 14.47 -5.94 -1.83
C TYR A 47 15.54 -6.97 -2.19
N ARG A 48 16.20 -6.84 -3.36
CA ARG A 48 17.36 -7.67 -3.72
C ARG A 48 18.51 -7.50 -2.74
N LEU A 49 18.76 -6.27 -2.27
CA LEU A 49 19.79 -6.00 -1.24
C LEU A 49 19.54 -6.76 0.07
N TYR A 50 18.29 -7.12 0.37
CA TYR A 50 17.91 -7.91 1.54
C TYR A 50 17.87 -9.43 1.29
N GLY A 51 18.07 -9.88 0.05
CA GLY A 51 17.89 -11.28 -0.30
C GLY A 51 16.43 -11.73 -0.19
N GLU A 52 15.47 -10.84 -0.52
CA GLU A 52 14.04 -11.15 -0.55
C GLU A 52 13.55 -11.30 -2.01
N PRO A 53 13.85 -12.42 -2.71
CA PRO A 53 13.56 -12.57 -4.14
C PRO A 53 12.06 -12.57 -4.46
N ALA A 54 11.21 -13.04 -3.53
CA ALA A 54 9.76 -13.02 -3.74
C ALA A 54 9.17 -11.59 -3.73
N GLU A 55 9.71 -10.69 -2.92
CA GLU A 55 9.30 -9.28 -2.94
C GLU A 55 9.94 -8.56 -4.14
N ALA A 56 11.19 -8.86 -4.50
CA ALA A 56 11.78 -8.32 -5.74
C ALA A 56 10.93 -8.72 -6.97
N GLY A 57 10.56 -9.98 -7.08
CA GLY A 57 9.70 -10.50 -8.16
C GLY A 57 8.31 -9.87 -8.16
N ARG A 58 7.71 -9.63 -7.00
CA ARG A 58 6.43 -8.93 -6.87
C ARG A 58 6.46 -7.55 -7.54
N TRP A 59 7.52 -6.77 -7.28
CA TRP A 59 7.61 -5.41 -7.78
C TRP A 59 8.07 -5.33 -9.24
N MET A 60 8.80 -6.34 -9.72
CA MET A 60 9.16 -6.50 -11.15
C MET A 60 8.11 -7.22 -11.99
N TYR A 61 7.04 -7.77 -11.40
CA TYR A 61 6.11 -8.68 -12.09
C TYR A 61 5.48 -8.10 -13.37
N LEU A 62 5.38 -6.77 -13.47
CA LEU A 62 4.78 -6.06 -14.60
C LEU A 62 5.81 -5.60 -15.64
N GLU A 63 7.10 -5.85 -15.41
CA GLU A 63 8.19 -5.51 -16.33
C GLU A 63 8.52 -6.71 -17.22
N GLU A 64 8.75 -6.46 -18.51
CA GLU A 64 9.03 -7.51 -19.50
C GLU A 64 10.41 -8.16 -19.26
N ASP A 65 11.38 -7.39 -18.79
CA ASP A 65 12.74 -7.83 -18.48
C ASP A 65 12.89 -8.46 -17.07
N ARG A 66 11.78 -8.87 -16.44
CA ARG A 66 11.76 -9.47 -15.11
C ARG A 66 12.59 -10.75 -15.03
N ASP A 67 13.23 -10.96 -13.87
CA ASP A 67 13.95 -12.19 -13.58
C ASP A 67 12.98 -13.37 -13.33
N ALA A 68 13.24 -14.50 -13.99
CA ALA A 68 12.35 -15.66 -13.93
C ALA A 68 12.36 -16.36 -12.56
N ALA A 69 13.49 -16.35 -11.84
CA ALA A 69 13.59 -16.96 -10.51
C ALA A 69 12.89 -16.11 -9.46
N GLU A 70 13.04 -14.79 -9.51
CA GLU A 70 12.29 -13.84 -8.68
C GLU A 70 10.78 -13.95 -8.94
N THR A 71 10.38 -14.02 -10.21
CA THR A 71 8.98 -14.22 -10.62
C THR A 71 8.42 -15.52 -10.04
N SER A 72 9.17 -16.62 -10.16
CA SER A 72 8.77 -17.91 -9.60
C SER A 72 8.66 -17.86 -8.07
N ALA A 73 9.58 -17.17 -7.38
CA ALA A 73 9.54 -17.00 -5.94
C ALA A 73 8.31 -16.19 -5.48
N PHE A 74 7.95 -15.14 -6.23
CA PHE A 74 6.72 -14.37 -6.02
C PHE A 74 5.49 -15.26 -6.15
N GLU A 75 5.37 -16.01 -7.25
CA GLU A 75 4.21 -16.85 -7.51
C GLU A 75 4.09 -18.04 -6.56
N ALA A 76 5.22 -18.55 -6.04
CA ALA A 76 5.23 -19.59 -5.00
C ALA A 76 4.80 -19.05 -3.63
N ARG A 77 5.10 -17.78 -3.33
CA ARG A 77 4.69 -17.09 -2.09
C ARG A 77 3.21 -16.73 -2.11
N TYR A 78 2.71 -16.21 -3.23
CA TYR A 78 1.31 -15.83 -3.44
C TYR A 78 0.66 -16.82 -4.41
N ARG A 79 0.15 -17.93 -3.87
CA ARG A 79 -0.19 -19.11 -4.68
C ARG A 79 -1.50 -18.95 -5.43
N THR A 80 -2.44 -18.21 -4.85
CA THR A 80 -3.76 -18.01 -5.45
C THR A 80 -3.78 -16.75 -6.32
N PRO A 81 -4.57 -16.72 -7.40
CA PRO A 81 -4.74 -15.50 -8.20
C PRO A 81 -5.20 -14.30 -7.37
N ARG A 82 -6.06 -14.52 -6.37
CA ARG A 82 -6.52 -13.48 -5.44
C ARG A 82 -5.38 -12.90 -4.59
N GLU A 83 -4.49 -13.75 -4.08
CA GLU A 83 -3.31 -13.28 -3.34
C GLU A 83 -2.37 -12.48 -4.24
N ARG A 84 -2.13 -12.94 -5.48
CA ARG A 84 -1.31 -12.19 -6.45
C ARG A 84 -1.92 -10.83 -6.77
N MET A 85 -3.23 -10.79 -7.03
CA MET A 85 -3.96 -9.55 -7.31
C MET A 85 -3.81 -8.54 -6.16
N ARG A 86 -3.95 -8.99 -4.91
CA ARG A 86 -3.72 -8.14 -3.72
C ARG A 86 -2.26 -7.72 -3.57
N ALA A 87 -1.33 -8.64 -3.80
CA ALA A 87 0.09 -8.38 -3.67
C ALA A 87 0.56 -7.33 -4.68
N LEU A 88 0.07 -7.37 -5.92
CA LEU A 88 0.45 -6.37 -6.92
C LEU A 88 0.06 -4.94 -6.53
N ALA A 89 -0.91 -4.73 -5.63
CA ALA A 89 -1.27 -3.39 -5.17
C ALA A 89 -1.55 -2.42 -6.34
N TRP A 90 -2.10 -2.94 -7.43
CA TRP A 90 -2.49 -2.17 -8.60
C TRP A 90 -3.83 -1.49 -8.34
N SER A 91 -4.03 -0.30 -8.91
CA SER A 91 -5.23 0.52 -8.73
C SER A 91 -5.67 1.06 -10.09
N GLY A 92 -6.97 1.01 -10.37
CA GLY A 92 -7.53 1.39 -11.66
C GLY A 92 -7.45 0.30 -12.73
N PRO A 93 -7.96 0.59 -13.95
CA PRO A 93 -8.02 -0.38 -15.05
C PRO A 93 -6.64 -0.72 -15.60
N GLU A 94 -6.53 -1.89 -16.24
CA GLU A 94 -5.27 -2.36 -16.84
C GLU A 94 -4.74 -1.43 -17.93
N SER A 95 -5.62 -0.69 -18.60
CA SER A 95 -5.25 0.28 -19.66
C SER A 95 -4.40 1.46 -19.17
N LEU A 96 -4.28 1.66 -17.85
CA LEU A 96 -3.35 2.65 -17.28
C LEU A 96 -1.91 2.14 -17.27
N ALA A 97 -1.67 0.85 -17.50
CA ALA A 97 -0.33 0.31 -17.50
C ALA A 97 0.49 0.86 -18.67
N PRO A 98 1.77 1.23 -18.44
CA PRO A 98 2.56 1.94 -19.45
C PRO A 98 3.12 1.05 -20.56
N SER A 99 2.92 -0.28 -20.50
CA SER A 99 3.36 -1.24 -21.51
C SER A 99 2.29 -2.28 -21.82
N GLU A 100 2.26 -2.78 -23.06
CA GLU A 100 1.35 -3.86 -23.47
C GLU A 100 1.56 -5.11 -22.61
N PHE A 101 2.81 -5.44 -22.31
CA PHE A 101 3.15 -6.55 -21.42
C PHE A 101 2.51 -6.40 -20.02
N ALA A 102 2.56 -5.21 -19.43
CA ALA A 102 1.94 -4.96 -18.13
C ALA A 102 0.42 -5.09 -18.20
N VAL A 103 -0.21 -4.60 -19.29
CA VAL A 103 -1.66 -4.77 -19.54
C VAL A 103 -2.02 -6.25 -19.59
N GLU A 104 -1.28 -7.06 -20.35
CA GLU A 104 -1.50 -8.49 -20.49
C GLU A 104 -1.36 -9.22 -19.15
N GLN A 105 -0.29 -8.93 -18.41
CA GLN A 105 -0.03 -9.55 -17.11
C GLN A 105 -1.10 -9.21 -16.07
N LEU A 106 -1.54 -7.95 -16.00
CA LEU A 106 -2.63 -7.56 -15.12
C LEU A 106 -3.92 -8.27 -15.54
N THR A 107 -4.23 -8.26 -16.84
CA THR A 107 -5.45 -8.91 -17.37
C THR A 107 -5.46 -10.40 -17.03
N ALA A 108 -4.34 -11.09 -17.18
CA ALA A 108 -4.19 -12.50 -16.82
C ALA A 108 -4.46 -12.75 -15.33
N VAL A 109 -3.88 -11.94 -14.43
CA VAL A 109 -4.09 -12.06 -12.98
C VAL A 109 -5.55 -11.81 -12.60
N ARG A 110 -6.17 -10.75 -13.12
CA ARG A 110 -7.59 -10.42 -12.85
C ARG A 110 -8.54 -11.50 -13.38
N THR A 111 -8.25 -12.02 -14.57
CA THR A 111 -9.07 -13.08 -15.20
C THR A 111 -9.00 -14.37 -14.40
N ALA A 112 -7.79 -14.83 -14.04
CA ALA A 112 -7.61 -16.00 -13.19
C ALA A 112 -8.26 -15.83 -11.80
N CYS A 113 -8.24 -14.61 -11.25
CA CYS A 113 -8.95 -14.29 -10.00
C CYS A 113 -10.48 -14.38 -10.15
N SER A 114 -11.01 -13.84 -11.25
CA SER A 114 -12.44 -13.86 -11.55
C SER A 114 -12.96 -15.29 -11.75
N GLU A 115 -12.22 -16.09 -12.51
CA GLU A 115 -12.51 -17.51 -12.72
C GLU A 115 -12.47 -18.30 -11.42
N SER A 116 -11.42 -18.11 -10.61
CA SER A 116 -11.28 -18.78 -9.31
C SER A 116 -12.39 -18.43 -8.31
N LEU A 117 -13.01 -17.26 -8.44
CA LEU A 117 -14.10 -16.80 -7.57
C LEU A 117 -15.50 -17.01 -8.17
N GLY A 118 -15.59 -17.44 -9.44
CA GLY A 118 -16.85 -17.61 -10.15
C GLY A 118 -17.62 -16.31 -10.40
N ARG A 119 -16.95 -15.16 -10.35
CA ARG A 119 -17.56 -13.84 -10.59
C ARG A 119 -16.54 -12.82 -11.11
N PRO A 120 -16.94 -11.80 -11.87
CA PRO A 120 -16.06 -10.71 -12.24
C PRO A 120 -15.47 -9.99 -11.02
N VAL A 121 -14.19 -9.67 -11.08
CA VAL A 121 -13.47 -8.89 -10.06
C VAL A 121 -12.70 -7.76 -10.74
N ASP A 122 -12.74 -6.58 -10.12
CA ASP A 122 -11.98 -5.40 -10.55
C ASP A 122 -10.87 -5.07 -9.55
N TRP A 123 -9.84 -4.36 -10.02
CA TRP A 123 -8.70 -3.94 -9.21
C TRP A 123 -9.09 -3.09 -8.00
N ASP A 124 -10.00 -2.13 -8.19
CA ASP A 124 -10.44 -1.23 -7.11
C ASP A 124 -11.29 -1.92 -6.03
N SER A 125 -11.84 -3.09 -6.34
CA SER A 125 -12.63 -3.89 -5.39
C SER A 125 -11.78 -4.77 -4.47
N THR A 126 -10.47 -4.83 -4.72
CA THR A 126 -9.54 -5.73 -4.05
C THR A 126 -8.64 -4.95 -3.09
N PRO A 127 -8.74 -5.18 -1.76
CA PRO A 127 -7.85 -4.52 -0.79
C PRO A 127 -6.38 -4.81 -1.11
N SER A 128 -5.55 -3.76 -1.13
CA SER A 128 -4.13 -3.89 -1.45
C SER A 128 -3.37 -4.53 -0.30
N ALA A 129 -2.42 -5.42 -0.58
CA ALA A 129 -1.56 -6.00 0.47
C ALA A 129 -0.65 -4.97 1.17
N LEU A 130 -0.53 -3.74 0.62
CA LEU A 130 0.13 -2.63 1.32
C LEU A 130 -0.69 -2.10 2.50
N ASP A 131 -2.01 -2.32 2.50
CA ASP A 131 -2.92 -1.85 3.53
C ASP A 131 -2.91 -2.72 4.80
N ASP A 132 -2.51 -3.99 4.67
CA ASP A 132 -2.53 -4.98 5.76
C ASP A 132 -1.31 -4.91 6.69
N GLU A 133 -0.37 -3.97 6.46
CA GLU A 133 0.80 -3.82 7.33
C GLU A 133 0.46 -3.07 8.63
N PRO A 134 1.05 -3.47 9.78
CA PRO A 134 0.68 -2.97 11.11
C PRO A 134 0.85 -1.45 11.31
N GLY A 135 1.51 -0.74 10.39
CA GLY A 135 1.63 0.73 10.38
C GLY A 135 0.59 1.48 9.52
N SER A 136 -0.16 0.80 8.64
CA SER A 136 -1.19 1.42 7.79
C SER A 136 -2.52 1.60 8.52
N ALA A 137 -2.93 0.60 9.31
CA ALA A 137 -4.14 0.64 10.15
C ALA A 137 -4.13 1.82 11.14
N MET A 138 -2.97 2.14 11.73
CA MET A 138 -2.80 3.29 12.64
C MET A 138 -3.18 4.63 11.99
N ARG A 139 -3.02 4.75 10.66
CA ARG A 139 -3.34 5.98 9.92
C ARG A 139 -4.84 6.15 9.66
N LYS A 140 -5.60 5.04 9.52
CA LYS A 140 -7.08 5.06 9.42
C LYS A 140 -7.77 5.26 10.77
N PHE A 141 -7.20 4.75 11.86
CA PHE A 141 -7.80 4.91 13.21
C PHE A 141 -7.62 6.30 13.83
N SER A 142 -6.64 7.10 13.37
CA SER A 142 -6.43 8.47 13.90
C SER A 142 -7.61 9.41 13.65
N GLY A 143 -8.44 9.18 12.63
CA GLY A 143 -9.62 10.01 12.35
C GLY A 143 -10.79 9.74 13.30
N PHE A 144 -10.89 8.53 13.86
CA PHE A 144 -12.02 8.15 14.69
C PHE A 144 -11.81 8.52 16.17
N LEU A 145 -10.59 8.37 16.71
CA LEU A 145 -10.31 8.70 18.12
C LEU A 145 -10.34 10.21 18.42
N ALA A 146 -10.02 11.07 17.45
CA ALA A 146 -10.04 12.52 17.65
C ALA A 146 -11.47 13.06 17.83
N GLY A 147 -12.47 12.47 17.16
CA GLY A 147 -13.87 12.91 17.26
C GLY A 147 -14.54 12.53 18.57
N THR A 148 -14.28 11.32 19.08
CA THR A 148 -14.93 10.82 20.30
C THR A 148 -14.41 11.53 21.56
N GLY A 149 -13.11 11.87 21.59
CA GLY A 149 -12.52 12.59 22.73
C GLY A 149 -13.08 14.01 22.90
N CYS A 150 -13.30 14.73 21.81
CA CYS A 150 -13.86 16.08 21.84
C CYS A 150 -15.30 16.09 22.37
N LEU A 151 -16.10 15.09 21.99
CA LEU A 151 -17.51 15.00 22.40
C LEU A 151 -17.65 14.71 23.90
N ILE A 152 -16.80 13.84 24.46
CA ILE A 152 -16.81 13.54 25.91
C ILE A 152 -16.38 14.78 26.72
N ALA A 153 -15.36 15.50 26.28
CA ALA A 153 -14.89 16.70 26.96
C ALA A 153 -15.97 17.82 26.99
N LEU A 154 -16.68 18.01 25.87
CA LEU A 154 -17.78 18.97 25.80
C LEU A 154 -18.94 18.58 26.73
N LEU A 155 -19.34 17.31 26.75
CA LEU A 155 -20.41 16.83 27.62
C LEU A 155 -20.05 16.97 29.11
N ALA A 156 -18.80 16.65 29.48
CA ALA A 156 -18.31 16.83 30.84
C ALA A 156 -18.31 18.32 31.22
N MET A 157 -17.84 19.20 30.33
CA MET A 157 -17.85 20.64 30.57
C MET A 157 -19.27 21.18 30.76
N VAL A 158 -20.22 20.78 29.92
CA VAL A 158 -21.64 21.17 30.06
C VAL A 158 -22.24 20.65 31.37
N GLY A 159 -21.94 19.40 31.74
CA GLY A 159 -22.41 18.82 33.01
C GLY A 159 -21.91 19.59 34.25
N ILE A 160 -20.66 20.06 34.23
CA ILE A 160 -20.10 20.90 35.30
C ILE A 160 -20.85 22.24 35.40
N TRP A 161 -21.11 22.90 34.27
CA TRP A 161 -21.86 24.16 34.25
C TRP A 161 -23.29 24.00 34.75
N LEU A 162 -23.99 22.92 34.36
CA LEU A 162 -25.36 22.65 34.81
C LEU A 162 -25.43 22.37 36.32
N ASN A 163 -24.52 21.56 36.86
CA ASN A 163 -24.47 21.31 38.31
C ASN A 163 -24.14 22.58 39.10
N GLY A 164 -23.20 23.40 38.60
CA GLY A 164 -22.88 24.68 39.23
C GLY A 164 -24.05 25.66 39.20
N LEU A 165 -24.80 25.71 38.09
CA LEU A 165 -25.98 26.56 37.96
C LEU A 165 -27.11 26.13 38.92
N ILE A 166 -27.39 24.83 39.02
CA ILE A 166 -28.40 24.30 39.94
C ILE A 166 -28.07 24.67 41.39
N ALA A 167 -26.80 24.55 41.80
CA ALA A 167 -26.35 24.90 43.15
C ALA A 167 -26.44 26.41 43.48
N LEU A 168 -26.49 27.29 42.47
CA LEU A 168 -26.63 28.74 42.67
C LEU A 168 -28.09 29.20 42.78
N PHE A 169 -29.04 28.38 42.32
CA PHE A 169 -30.47 28.68 42.33
C PHE A 169 -31.29 27.79 43.29
N SER A 170 -30.63 26.91 44.06
CA SER A 170 -31.22 26.08 45.12
C SER A 170 -30.97 26.63 46.52
#